data_AF-A0A4Q0IU67-F1
#
_entry.id   AF-A0A4Q0IU67-F1
#
_cell.length_a   1.000
_cell.length_b   1.000
_cell.length_c   1.000
_cell.angle_alpha   90.00
_cell.angle_beta   90.00
_cell.angle_gamma   90.00
#
_symmetry.space_group_name_H-M   'P 1'
#
loop_
_entity.id
_entity.type
_entity.pdbx_description
1 polymer ?
#
loop_
_entity_poly.entity_id
_entity_poly.type
_entity_poly.pdbx_seq_one_letter_code
_entity_poly.pdbx_strand_id
1 'polypeptide(L)'
;MIRQKFKIPILIGSFLLLIFGCSLLTCGCSSEECLQNRNALPLAGFYNAEDHKQKVTINSLEVYGIGAPGDSILSPGTQGINQLYLPFRLDQDTTRYVFRYLQEDLAQADIRDTVTFIYDRNPRFVSSACGVSYVFGIKKIRYTRSIIDSVACPLEEITNMDTENLSIFFHVSTEPEPGPDPDKEPESDSEQDKAS
;
A
#
# COMPACT_ATOMS: atom_id res chain seq x y z
N MET A 1 22.22 67.14 40.70
CA MET A 1 22.81 66.56 39.48
C MET A 1 23.45 65.23 39.83
N ILE A 2 23.13 64.16 39.07
CA ILE A 2 23.89 62.90 38.93
C ILE A 2 23.77 61.88 40.08
N ARG A 3 23.00 60.80 39.86
CA ARG A 3 23.40 59.37 39.99
C ARG A 3 22.18 58.43 39.85
N GLN A 4 21.50 58.46 38.70
CA GLN A 4 20.52 57.42 38.31
C GLN A 4 20.97 56.56 37.11
N LYS A 5 22.21 56.72 36.62
CA LYS A 5 22.66 56.11 35.37
C LYS A 5 23.29 54.71 35.48
N PHE A 6 23.38 54.10 36.67
CA PHE A 6 24.18 52.86 36.84
C PHE A 6 23.39 51.56 37.00
N LYS A 7 22.06 51.59 37.23
CA LYS A 7 21.25 50.36 37.36
C LYS A 7 20.63 49.87 36.04
N ILE A 8 20.50 50.76 35.06
CA ILE A 8 19.87 50.49 33.76
C ILE A 8 20.74 49.60 32.83
N PRO A 9 22.08 49.77 32.71
CA PRO A 9 22.86 48.96 31.76
C PRO A 9 23.05 47.51 32.22
N ILE A 10 23.02 47.25 33.53
CA ILE A 10 23.17 45.90 34.10
C ILE A 10 21.87 45.09 33.91
N LEU A 11 20.71 45.74 34.02
CA LEU A 11 19.41 45.09 33.84
C LEU A 11 19.15 44.71 32.37
N ILE A 12 19.58 45.55 31.42
CA ILE A 12 19.46 45.29 29.97
C ILE A 12 20.42 44.17 29.53
N GLY A 13 21.64 44.15 30.06
CA GLY A 13 22.61 43.08 29.78
C GLY A 13 22.14 41.71 30.27
N SER A 14 21.51 41.65 31.46
CA SER A 14 20.92 40.42 32.00
C SER A 14 19.71 39.94 31.19
N PHE A 15 18.85 40.87 30.74
CA PHE A 15 17.69 40.55 29.91
C PHE A 15 18.09 40.05 28.50
N LEU A 16 19.13 40.63 27.89
CA LEU A 16 19.68 40.15 26.62
C LEU A 16 20.39 38.79 26.76
N LEU A 17 21.09 38.54 27.87
CA LEU A 17 21.72 37.24 28.14
C LEU A 17 20.67 36.13 28.38
N LEU A 18 19.53 36.48 28.99
CA LEU A 18 18.43 35.54 29.25
C LEU A 18 17.63 35.23 27.97
N ILE A 19 17.48 36.19 27.07
CA ILE A 19 16.88 35.98 25.73
C ILE A 19 17.81 35.16 24.83
N PHE A 20 19.12 35.43 24.86
CA PHE A 20 20.11 34.65 24.09
C PHE A 20 20.29 33.23 24.65
N GLY A 21 20.19 33.04 25.97
CA GLY A 21 20.18 31.73 26.62
C GLY A 21 18.93 30.90 26.32
N CYS A 22 17.75 31.52 26.23
CA CYS A 22 16.51 30.81 25.87
C CYS A 22 16.46 30.35 24.41
N SER A 23 17.14 31.03 23.47
CA SER A 23 17.21 30.58 22.06
C SER A 23 18.02 29.30 21.85
N LEU A 24 18.85 28.90 22.81
CA LEU A 24 19.64 27.66 22.74
C LEU A 24 18.86 26.41 23.21
N LEU A 25 17.64 26.57 23.74
CA LEU A 25 16.82 25.47 24.26
C LEU A 25 15.75 24.94 23.27
N THR A 26 15.68 25.46 22.05
CA THR A 26 14.66 25.05 21.06
C THR A 26 15.17 24.03 20.03
N CYS A 27 16.43 23.59 20.11
CA CYS A 27 16.97 22.59 19.19
C CYS A 27 16.82 21.18 19.78
N GLY A 28 15.64 20.59 19.61
CA GLY A 28 15.40 19.21 20.02
C GLY A 28 14.08 18.58 19.57
N CYS A 29 13.25 19.31 18.81
CA CYS A 29 12.08 18.69 18.19
C CYS A 29 12.50 18.09 16.85
N SER A 30 13.16 16.92 16.91
CA SER A 30 13.29 16.07 15.73
C SER A 30 11.90 15.56 15.39
N SER A 31 11.20 16.23 14.48
CA SER A 31 10.07 15.63 13.78
C SER A 31 10.61 14.57 12.84
N GLU A 32 11.07 13.45 13.39
CA GLU A 32 11.28 12.21 12.65
C GLU A 32 9.90 11.72 12.25
N GLU A 33 9.39 12.31 11.17
CA GLU A 33 8.12 11.97 10.57
C GLU A 33 8.29 10.57 9.98
N CYS A 34 7.69 9.56 10.64
CA CYS A 34 7.67 8.20 10.14
C CYS A 34 6.76 8.12 8.91
N LEU A 35 7.24 8.63 7.78
CA LEU A 35 6.53 8.58 6.50
C LEU A 35 6.51 7.16 5.92
N GLN A 36 7.38 6.27 6.41
CA GLN A 36 7.40 4.87 6.01
C GLN A 36 6.41 4.03 6.81
N ASN A 37 5.79 3.10 6.09
CA ASN A 37 4.86 2.15 6.67
C ASN A 37 5.52 1.38 7.82
N ARG A 38 4.88 1.41 9.00
CA ARG A 38 5.44 0.79 10.22
C ARG A 38 5.60 -0.73 10.07
N ASN A 39 4.80 -1.34 9.20
CA ASN A 39 4.92 -2.74 8.84
C ASN A 39 5.01 -2.89 7.33
N ALA A 40 5.75 -3.89 6.85
CA ALA A 40 5.65 -4.33 5.47
C ALA A 40 4.19 -4.72 5.17
N LEU A 41 3.56 -4.06 4.18
CA LEU A 41 2.24 -4.42 3.68
C LEU A 41 2.41 -4.95 2.26
N PRO A 42 2.32 -6.28 2.07
CA PRO A 42 2.39 -6.86 0.74
C PRO A 42 1.34 -6.27 -0.19
N LEU A 43 1.77 -5.83 -1.38
CA LEU A 43 0.88 -5.40 -2.45
C LEU A 43 0.97 -6.44 -3.56
N ALA A 44 -0.18 -7.07 -3.84
CA ALA A 44 -0.32 -8.05 -4.90
C ALA A 44 -0.92 -7.41 -6.15
N GLY A 45 -0.19 -7.45 -7.26
CA GLY A 45 -0.71 -7.11 -8.59
C GLY A 45 -1.31 -8.33 -9.28
N PHE A 46 -2.35 -8.11 -10.08
CA PHE A 46 -3.06 -9.16 -10.82
C PHE A 46 -2.68 -9.11 -12.29
N TYR A 47 -2.26 -10.25 -12.84
CA TYR A 47 -1.73 -10.38 -14.20
C TYR A 47 -2.37 -11.52 -14.98
N ASN A 48 -2.27 -11.45 -16.30
CA ASN A 48 -2.66 -12.54 -17.18
C ASN A 48 -1.62 -13.68 -17.10
N ALA A 49 -2.07 -14.93 -17.00
CA ALA A 49 -1.21 -16.10 -17.02
C ALA A 49 -0.55 -16.37 -18.38
N GLU A 50 -1.12 -15.88 -19.49
CA GLU A 50 -0.54 -16.02 -20.84
C GLU A 50 0.44 -14.88 -21.16
N ASP A 51 0.10 -13.64 -20.77
CA ASP A 51 0.99 -12.48 -20.84
C ASP A 51 1.25 -11.92 -19.44
N HIS A 52 2.35 -12.37 -18.82
CA HIS A 52 2.75 -12.00 -17.46
C HIS A 52 3.00 -10.49 -17.24
N LYS A 53 3.00 -9.67 -18.29
CA LYS A 53 3.14 -8.21 -18.19
C LYS A 53 1.80 -7.48 -18.26
N GLN A 54 0.76 -8.13 -18.76
CA GLN A 54 -0.56 -7.55 -18.87
C GLN A 54 -1.26 -7.60 -17.51
N LYS A 55 -1.52 -6.42 -16.92
CA LYS A 55 -2.39 -6.33 -15.75
C LYS A 55 -3.82 -6.69 -16.12
N VAL A 56 -4.50 -7.39 -15.24
CA VAL A 56 -5.89 -7.80 -15.43
C VAL A 56 -6.75 -7.23 -14.30
N THR A 57 -7.91 -6.71 -14.67
CA THR A 57 -8.92 -6.27 -13.71
C THR A 57 -9.91 -7.41 -13.51
N ILE A 58 -10.00 -7.93 -12.29
CA ILE A 58 -10.97 -8.96 -11.95
C ILE A 58 -12.21 -8.29 -11.37
N ASN A 59 -13.33 -8.41 -12.07
CA ASN A 59 -14.62 -7.93 -11.60
C ASN A 59 -15.18 -8.88 -10.52
N SER A 60 -15.83 -8.32 -9.50
CA SER A 60 -16.55 -9.11 -8.50
C SER A 60 -15.70 -10.15 -7.76
N LEU A 61 -14.47 -9.77 -7.38
CA LEU A 61 -13.56 -10.60 -6.62
C LEU A 61 -13.65 -10.28 -5.13
N GLU A 62 -14.21 -11.21 -4.35
CA GLU A 62 -14.20 -11.14 -2.89
C GLU A 62 -12.91 -11.76 -2.35
N VAL A 63 -12.21 -11.05 -1.46
CA VAL A 63 -10.98 -11.54 -0.83
C VAL A 63 -11.07 -11.34 0.68
N TYR A 64 -10.80 -12.39 1.44
CA TYR A 64 -10.78 -12.33 2.90
C TYR A 64 -9.69 -13.22 3.50
N GLY A 65 -9.22 -12.84 4.69
CA GLY A 65 -8.21 -13.60 5.44
C GLY A 65 -8.83 -14.72 6.27
N ILE A 66 -8.21 -15.91 6.27
CA ILE A 66 -8.65 -17.03 7.11
C ILE A 66 -8.05 -16.91 8.50
N GLY A 67 -8.90 -16.92 9.53
CA GLY A 67 -8.48 -16.90 10.94
C GLY A 67 -7.93 -15.55 11.39
N ALA A 68 -7.98 -14.51 10.55
CA ALA A 68 -7.63 -13.14 10.91
C ALA A 68 -8.53 -12.66 12.06
N PRO A 69 -8.03 -11.86 13.01
CA PRO A 69 -8.87 -11.30 14.06
C PRO A 69 -10.03 -10.51 13.46
N GLY A 70 -11.27 -10.97 13.69
CA GLY A 70 -12.48 -10.28 13.23
C GLY A 70 -12.86 -10.50 11.75
N ASP A 71 -12.43 -11.60 11.12
CA ASP A 71 -12.82 -12.01 9.75
C ASP A 71 -12.76 -10.85 8.74
N SER A 72 -11.54 -10.34 8.50
CA SER A 72 -11.33 -9.17 7.66
C SER A 72 -11.54 -9.49 6.18
N ILE A 73 -12.62 -8.94 5.63
CA ILE A 73 -12.82 -8.79 4.18
C ILE A 73 -11.89 -7.67 3.69
N LEU A 74 -11.03 -7.99 2.73
CA LEU A 74 -10.10 -7.07 2.08
C LEU A 74 -10.68 -6.47 0.80
N SER A 75 -11.47 -7.25 0.08
CA SER A 75 -12.26 -6.80 -1.08
C SER A 75 -13.64 -7.43 -0.96
N PRO A 76 -14.73 -6.65 -0.97
CA PRO A 76 -16.09 -7.19 -0.91
C PRO A 76 -16.62 -7.66 -2.28
N GLY A 77 -15.83 -7.54 -3.34
CA GLY A 77 -16.24 -7.94 -4.69
C GLY A 77 -17.34 -7.05 -5.29
N THR A 78 -17.41 -5.77 -4.92
CA THR A 78 -18.36 -4.81 -5.50
C THR A 78 -17.78 -4.01 -6.67
N GLN A 79 -16.47 -4.08 -6.89
CA GLN A 79 -15.75 -3.33 -7.92
C GLN A 79 -14.67 -4.20 -8.56
N GLY A 80 -14.28 -3.83 -9.78
CA GLY A 80 -13.12 -4.42 -10.45
C GLY A 80 -11.82 -3.97 -9.81
N ILE A 81 -10.94 -4.93 -9.49
CA ILE A 81 -9.63 -4.66 -8.90
C ILE A 81 -8.53 -5.35 -9.71
N ASN A 82 -7.39 -4.68 -9.82
CA ASN A 82 -6.19 -5.19 -10.51
C ASN A 82 -4.97 -5.31 -9.56
N GLN A 83 -5.15 -4.93 -8.30
CA GLN A 83 -4.18 -5.09 -7.24
C GLN A 83 -4.88 -5.06 -5.87
N LEU A 84 -4.28 -5.66 -4.86
CA LEU A 84 -4.83 -5.73 -3.51
C LEU A 84 -3.73 -5.82 -2.46
N TYR A 85 -3.88 -5.09 -1.36
CA TYR A 85 -3.03 -5.27 -0.20
C TYR A 85 -3.39 -6.56 0.56
N LEU A 86 -2.38 -7.35 0.90
CA LEU A 86 -2.52 -8.63 1.61
C LEU A 86 -1.73 -8.60 2.93
N PRO A 87 -2.27 -8.00 4.00
CA PRO A 87 -1.54 -7.78 5.26
C PRO A 87 -1.13 -9.08 5.98
N PHE A 88 0.17 -9.34 6.06
CA PHE A 88 0.68 -10.51 6.77
C PHE A 88 0.52 -10.41 8.28
N ARG A 89 0.29 -11.56 8.90
CA ARG A 89 0.19 -11.71 10.35
C ARG A 89 1.55 -11.58 11.02
N LEU A 90 1.56 -10.85 12.13
CA LEU A 90 2.74 -10.69 12.98
C LEU A 90 2.80 -11.70 14.13
N ASP A 91 1.73 -12.44 14.40
CA ASP A 91 1.63 -13.44 15.47
C ASP A 91 1.86 -14.88 14.98
N GLN A 92 1.92 -15.09 13.67
CA GLN A 92 2.08 -16.40 13.04
C GLN A 92 3.04 -16.29 11.83
N ASP A 93 3.72 -17.40 11.50
CA ASP A 93 4.61 -17.52 10.33
C ASP A 93 3.85 -17.90 9.04
N THR A 94 2.52 -17.76 9.07
CA THR A 94 1.66 -18.14 7.95
C THR A 94 0.44 -17.23 7.89
N THR A 95 0.11 -16.78 6.68
CA THR A 95 -1.12 -16.04 6.38
C THR A 95 -1.83 -16.68 5.20
N ARG A 96 -3.16 -16.75 5.26
CA ARG A 96 -4.00 -17.40 4.26
C ARG A 96 -5.12 -16.47 3.81
N TYR A 97 -5.32 -16.41 2.50
CA TYR A 97 -6.41 -15.65 1.88
C TYR A 97 -7.24 -16.54 0.98
N VAL A 98 -8.55 -16.31 0.98
CA VAL A 98 -9.48 -16.89 0.02
C VAL A 98 -9.85 -15.83 -1.01
N PHE A 99 -9.78 -16.20 -2.27
CA PHE A 99 -10.22 -15.44 -3.44
C PHE A 99 -11.49 -16.11 -3.93
N ARG A 100 -12.64 -15.46 -3.76
CA ARG A 100 -13.95 -15.97 -4.15
C ARG A 100 -14.48 -15.16 -5.33
N TYR A 101 -14.88 -15.84 -6.38
CA TYR A 101 -15.33 -15.22 -7.63
C TYR A 101 -16.85 -15.10 -7.59
N LEU A 102 -17.37 -13.87 -7.53
CA LEU A 102 -18.81 -13.59 -7.40
C LEU A 102 -19.52 -13.35 -8.75
N GLN A 103 -18.87 -13.68 -9.85
CA GLN A 103 -19.45 -13.64 -11.21
C GLN A 103 -20.41 -14.82 -11.39
N GLU A 104 -21.58 -14.59 -11.97
CA GLU A 104 -22.75 -15.49 -11.96
C GLU A 104 -22.44 -17.00 -11.94
N ASP A 105 -21.88 -17.55 -13.01
CA ASP A 105 -21.60 -18.99 -13.14
C ASP A 105 -20.56 -19.48 -12.11
N LEU A 106 -19.52 -18.67 -11.87
CA LEU A 106 -18.47 -18.99 -10.90
C LEU A 106 -18.99 -18.95 -9.45
N ALA A 107 -19.91 -18.04 -9.17
CA ALA A 107 -20.54 -17.89 -7.86
C ALA A 107 -21.48 -19.06 -7.56
N GLN A 108 -22.26 -19.50 -8.56
CA GLN A 108 -23.14 -20.66 -8.43
C GLN A 108 -22.37 -21.95 -8.20
N ALA A 109 -21.22 -22.11 -8.87
CA ALA A 109 -20.32 -23.25 -8.68
C ALA A 109 -19.40 -23.11 -7.45
N ASP A 110 -19.51 -22.00 -6.71
CA ASP A 110 -18.72 -21.71 -5.51
C ASP A 110 -17.20 -21.79 -5.74
N ILE A 111 -16.77 -21.35 -6.94
CA ILE A 111 -15.37 -21.36 -7.33
C ILE A 111 -14.59 -20.39 -6.44
N ARG A 112 -13.50 -20.90 -5.89
CA ARG A 112 -12.62 -20.17 -4.99
C ARG A 112 -11.20 -20.66 -5.15
N ASP A 113 -10.26 -19.75 -4.92
CA ASP A 113 -8.87 -20.07 -4.72
C ASP A 113 -8.39 -19.70 -3.32
N THR A 114 -7.43 -20.44 -2.78
CA THR A 114 -6.79 -20.14 -1.51
C THR A 114 -5.30 -19.99 -1.69
N VAL A 115 -4.76 -18.82 -1.32
CA VAL A 115 -3.32 -18.56 -1.31
C VAL A 115 -2.83 -18.58 0.13
N THR A 116 -1.76 -19.32 0.38
CA THR A 116 -1.11 -19.48 1.68
C THR A 116 0.34 -19.06 1.57
N PHE A 117 0.70 -18.01 2.29
CA PHE A 117 2.06 -17.50 2.41
C PHE A 117 2.70 -18.03 3.68
N ILE A 118 3.89 -18.61 3.56
CA ILE A 118 4.72 -19.10 4.66
C ILE A 118 6.01 -18.28 4.63
N TYR A 119 6.38 -17.65 5.73
CA TYR A 119 7.46 -16.66 5.77
C TYR A 119 8.12 -16.58 7.15
N ASP A 120 9.37 -16.10 7.17
CA ASP A 120 10.03 -15.67 8.40
C ASP A 120 9.71 -14.20 8.69
N ARG A 121 9.64 -13.84 9.98
CA ARG A 121 9.42 -12.46 10.45
C ARG A 121 10.72 -11.90 11.01
N ASN A 122 11.34 -10.96 10.30
CA ASN A 122 12.63 -10.40 10.67
C ASN A 122 12.46 -8.97 11.19
N PRO A 123 12.46 -8.75 12.52
CA PRO A 123 12.36 -7.39 13.06
C PRO A 123 13.60 -6.56 12.71
N ARG A 124 13.37 -5.31 12.36
CA ARG A 124 14.37 -4.29 12.03
C ARG A 124 14.05 -3.02 12.79
N PHE A 125 14.97 -2.61 13.66
CA PHE A 125 14.87 -1.33 14.33
C PHE A 125 15.08 -0.21 13.29
N VAL A 126 14.10 0.68 13.17
CA VAL A 126 14.11 1.80 12.22
C VAL A 126 14.72 3.02 12.90
N SER A 127 14.11 3.50 13.99
CA SER A 127 14.60 4.60 14.81
C SER A 127 13.89 4.60 16.16
N SER A 128 14.35 5.42 17.11
CA SER A 128 13.64 5.61 18.39
C SER A 128 12.23 6.18 18.20
N ALA A 129 12.02 6.97 17.14
CA ALA A 129 10.72 7.56 16.80
C ALA A 129 9.80 6.55 16.08
N CYS A 130 10.34 5.70 15.20
CA CYS A 130 9.56 4.80 14.35
C CYS A 130 9.46 3.36 14.88
N GLY A 131 10.29 2.99 15.85
CA GLY A 131 10.28 1.68 16.48
C GLY A 131 10.84 0.58 15.59
N VAL A 132 10.19 -0.58 15.62
CA VAL A 132 10.59 -1.79 14.89
C VAL A 132 9.62 -2.01 13.72
N SER A 133 10.17 -2.24 12.53
CA SER A 133 9.45 -2.72 11.35
C SER A 133 9.78 -4.20 11.11
N TYR A 134 8.90 -4.91 10.41
CA TYR A 134 9.11 -6.30 10.04
C TYR A 134 9.40 -6.43 8.55
N VAL A 135 10.45 -7.17 8.25
CA VAL A 135 10.74 -7.67 6.91
C VAL A 135 10.29 -9.13 6.85
N PHE A 136 9.51 -9.49 5.82
CA PHE A 136 9.01 -10.86 5.66
C PHE A 136 9.81 -11.59 4.59
N GLY A 137 10.57 -12.62 4.99
CA GLY A 137 11.27 -13.50 4.06
C GLY A 137 10.37 -14.65 3.63
N ILE A 138 9.91 -14.67 2.38
CA ILE A 138 9.02 -15.71 1.84
C ILE A 138 9.77 -17.05 1.76
N LYS A 139 9.27 -18.05 2.48
CA LYS A 139 9.78 -19.43 2.40
C LYS A 139 9.07 -20.24 1.36
N LYS A 140 7.75 -20.09 1.30
CA LYS A 140 6.91 -20.87 0.42
C LYS A 140 5.58 -20.18 0.19
N ILE A 141 5.12 -20.23 -1.05
CA ILE A 141 3.76 -19.87 -1.43
C ILE A 141 3.05 -21.15 -1.86
N ARG A 142 1.87 -21.41 -1.31
CA ARG A 142 0.99 -22.49 -1.74
C ARG A 142 -0.31 -21.89 -2.24
N TYR A 143 -0.85 -22.42 -3.31
CA TYR A 143 -2.11 -21.95 -3.87
C TYR A 143 -2.87 -23.10 -4.51
N THR A 144 -4.19 -22.97 -4.53
CA THR A 144 -5.06 -23.78 -5.41
C THR A 144 -5.04 -23.19 -6.82
N ARG A 145 -5.48 -23.99 -7.80
CA ARG A 145 -5.41 -23.63 -9.22
C ARG A 145 -6.79 -23.73 -9.89
N SER A 146 -7.78 -23.05 -9.34
CA SER A 146 -9.11 -22.99 -9.94
C SER A 146 -9.13 -21.96 -11.07
N ILE A 147 -8.84 -20.70 -10.76
CA ILE A 147 -8.68 -19.59 -11.73
C ILE A 147 -7.26 -19.00 -11.62
N ILE A 148 -6.66 -19.01 -10.42
CA ILE A 148 -5.25 -18.66 -10.24
C ILE A 148 -4.38 -19.72 -10.94
N ASP A 149 -3.49 -19.29 -11.84
CA ASP A 149 -2.45 -20.17 -12.39
C ASP A 149 -1.29 -20.30 -11.41
N SER A 150 -0.74 -19.15 -11.00
CA SER A 150 0.47 -19.08 -10.20
C SER A 150 0.56 -17.80 -9.37
N VAL A 151 1.40 -17.86 -8.32
CA VAL A 151 1.69 -16.73 -7.45
C VAL A 151 3.19 -16.64 -7.26
N ALA A 152 3.75 -15.44 -7.43
CA ALA A 152 5.17 -15.16 -7.31
C ALA A 152 5.45 -14.02 -6.33
N CYS A 153 6.61 -14.08 -5.68
CA CYS A 153 7.22 -12.98 -4.95
C CYS A 153 8.63 -12.78 -5.53
N PRO A 154 8.82 -11.86 -6.50
CA PRO A 154 10.06 -11.80 -7.29
C PRO A 154 11.33 -11.56 -6.47
N LEU A 155 11.20 -10.82 -5.36
CA LEU A 155 12.32 -10.49 -4.49
C LEU A 155 12.50 -11.46 -3.32
N GLU A 156 11.60 -12.44 -3.16
CA GLU A 156 11.51 -13.38 -2.02
C GLU A 156 11.48 -12.73 -0.62
N GLU A 157 11.47 -11.40 -0.56
CA GLU A 157 11.47 -10.60 0.64
C GLU A 157 10.49 -9.44 0.45
N ILE A 158 9.68 -9.18 1.47
CA ILE A 158 8.74 -8.08 1.51
C ILE A 158 9.18 -7.11 2.59
N THR A 159 9.48 -5.88 2.18
CA THR A 159 9.92 -4.79 3.05
C THR A 159 8.80 -3.75 3.20
N ASN A 160 9.07 -2.66 3.91
CA ASN A 160 8.14 -1.53 4.08
C ASN A 160 8.12 -0.56 2.88
N MET A 161 8.77 -0.91 1.77
CA MET A 161 8.72 -0.14 0.54
C MET A 161 7.32 -0.26 -0.09
N ASP A 162 6.75 0.88 -0.45
CA ASP A 162 5.46 0.96 -1.15
C ASP A 162 5.63 0.58 -2.63
N THR A 163 5.81 -0.72 -2.86
CA THR A 163 6.07 -1.32 -4.16
C THR A 163 5.31 -2.63 -4.26
N GLU A 164 4.89 -2.95 -5.48
CA GLU A 164 4.30 -4.25 -5.77
C GLU A 164 5.36 -5.34 -5.58
N ASN A 165 5.07 -6.29 -4.69
CA ASN A 165 6.01 -7.33 -4.26
C ASN A 165 5.46 -8.75 -4.42
N LEU A 166 4.17 -8.85 -4.76
CA LEU A 166 3.50 -10.08 -5.11
C LEU A 166 2.86 -9.94 -6.49
N SER A 167 2.95 -11.00 -7.29
CA SER A 167 2.26 -11.10 -8.57
C SER A 167 1.38 -12.34 -8.55
N ILE A 168 0.08 -12.17 -8.82
CA ILE A 168 -0.90 -13.26 -8.92
C ILE A 168 -1.35 -13.34 -10.37
N PHE A 169 -1.14 -14.50 -10.99
CA PHE A 169 -1.48 -14.76 -12.38
C PHE A 169 -2.80 -15.51 -12.46
N PHE A 170 -3.73 -15.00 -13.27
CA PHE A 170 -5.06 -15.57 -13.47
C PHE A 170 -5.22 -16.09 -14.90
N HIS A 171 -5.93 -17.20 -15.05
CA HIS A 171 -6.52 -17.59 -16.33
C HIS A 171 -7.74 -16.70 -16.59
N VAL A 172 -7.59 -15.73 -17.48
CA VAL A 172 -8.69 -14.87 -17.93
C VAL A 172 -8.87 -15.05 -19.42
N SER A 173 -10.12 -15.29 -19.83
CA SER A 173 -10.52 -15.16 -21.21
C SER A 173 -10.59 -13.67 -21.52
N THR A 174 -9.61 -13.15 -22.25
CA THR A 174 -9.64 -11.77 -22.75
C THR A 174 -10.77 -11.68 -23.76
N GLU A 175 -11.93 -11.15 -23.35
CA GLU A 175 -12.85 -10.57 -24.34
C GLU A 175 -12.14 -9.34 -24.92
N PRO A 176 -11.95 -9.27 -26.24
CA PRO A 176 -11.29 -8.13 -26.85
C PRO A 176 -12.08 -6.85 -26.50
N GLU A 177 -11.37 -5.82 -26.03
CA GLU A 177 -11.91 -4.47 -25.86
C GLU A 177 -12.74 -4.13 -27.12
N PRO A 178 -13.99 -3.63 -26.97
CA PRO A 178 -14.77 -3.22 -28.11
C PRO A 178 -13.95 -2.18 -28.87
N GLY A 179 -13.53 -2.54 -30.08
CA GLY A 179 -12.77 -1.66 -30.95
C GLY A 179 -13.53 -0.35 -31.18
N PRO A 180 -12.84 0.74 -31.56
CA PRO A 180 -13.50 2.00 -31.86
C PRO A 180 -14.64 1.76 -32.85
N ASP A 181 -15.85 2.11 -32.43
CA ASP A 181 -17.07 1.95 -33.21
C ASP A 181 -16.91 2.73 -34.53
N PRO A 182 -16.87 2.05 -35.70
CA PRO A 182 -16.63 2.71 -36.98
C PRO A 182 -17.77 3.69 -37.35
N ASP A 183 -18.91 3.63 -36.66
CA ASP A 183 -20.08 4.45 -36.93
C ASP A 183 -20.17 5.70 -36.02
N LYS A 184 -19.23 5.88 -35.08
CA LYS A 184 -19.16 7.09 -34.25
C LYS A 184 -18.38 8.19 -34.96
N GLU A 185 -19.11 9.00 -35.74
CA GLU A 185 -18.56 10.23 -36.34
C GLU A 185 -17.87 11.10 -35.25
N PRO A 186 -16.68 11.65 -35.53
CA PRO A 186 -16.03 12.54 -34.58
C PRO A 186 -16.90 13.78 -34.36
N GLU A 187 -17.28 14.03 -33.11
CA GLU A 187 -17.88 15.30 -32.70
C GLU A 187 -16.92 16.42 -33.09
N SER A 188 -17.36 17.27 -34.03
CA SER A 188 -16.60 18.45 -34.44
C SER A 188 -16.64 19.47 -33.30
N ASP A 189 -15.52 19.64 -32.61
CA ASP A 189 -15.30 20.77 -31.72
C ASP A 189 -15.33 22.07 -32.54
N SER A 190 -16.47 22.76 -32.56
CA SER A 190 -16.55 24.12 -33.07
C SER A 190 -15.99 25.07 -32.02
N GLU A 191 -14.69 25.30 -32.10
CA GLU A 191 -13.97 26.30 -31.31
C GLU A 191 -14.46 27.71 -31.66
N GLN A 192 -14.75 28.47 -30.61
CA GLN A 192 -15.21 29.85 -30.66
C GLN A 192 -14.12 30.77 -31.20
N ASP A 193 -14.38 31.39 -32.34
CA ASP A 193 -13.69 32.61 -32.75
C ASP A 193 -14.73 33.71 -32.96
N LYS A 194 -14.95 34.52 -31.92
CA LYS A 194 -15.71 35.77 -32.01
C LYS A 194 -14.83 36.92 -31.53
N ALA A 195 -14.04 37.43 -32.46
CA ALA A 195 -13.55 38.80 -32.43
C ALA A 195 -14.72 39.76 -32.74
N SER A 196 -15.05 40.64 -31.79
CA SER A 196 -15.52 42.03 -31.98
C SER A 196 -15.64 42.71 -30.62
#